data_AF-A0A094H3R0-F1
#
_entry.id   AF-A0A094H3R0-F1
#
_cell.length_a   1.000
_cell.length_b   1.000
_cell.length_c   1.000
_cell.angle_alpha   90.00
_cell.angle_beta   90.00
_cell.angle_gamma   90.00
#
_symmetry.space_group_name_H-M   'P 1'
#
loop_
_entity.id
_entity.type
_entity.pdbx_description
1 polymer ?
#
loop_
_entity_poly.entity_id
_entity_poly.type
_entity_poly.pdbx_seq_one_letter_code
_entity_poly.pdbx_strand_id
1 'polypeptide(L)'
;DPELCDIVKQTVRNSAKGMFLLAQLHLESLANKQTPNDVRQAVRTLPTSLPKKYDELMDRIGSQNEDDAQLGKKVLSWISHAKRPLTVPEMQHAVKIESTTTRIEKFDLISQDILVSVCAGIATVDKESNIIRLVHYSAQEYFQNTGSQKFFQDSQQELANACLTYPLFDNFANGHCRSVEAFRSLRQENVLLDYADCHWVDHLREITEPIMEVALTFLQDTARTTLSYQVMKNSYQYGGLAPYSPRLVTGPHLCAYFGLHSLASKMLEMHQAGIDAEDSDGHKPIVFAVVRRHEDVIKLLLGKGASENSPIVDPGLLSYAASYGHLAVAKLLIEEGADLGGVPIGTPLTIAAEM
;
A
#
# COMPACT_ATOMS: atom_id res chain seq x y z
N ASP A 1 23.99 19.24 -42.37
CA ASP A 1 23.17 18.71 -43.47
C ASP A 1 21.76 19.29 -43.35
N PRO A 2 21.41 20.29 -44.17
CA PRO A 2 20.09 20.95 -44.14
C PRO A 2 18.93 20.00 -44.50
N GLU A 3 19.15 19.10 -45.45
CA GLU A 3 18.15 18.16 -45.93
C GLU A 3 17.76 17.14 -44.85
N LEU A 4 18.77 16.65 -44.11
CA LEU A 4 18.54 15.80 -42.93
C LEU A 4 17.74 16.53 -41.84
N CYS A 5 17.98 17.83 -41.65
CA CYS A 5 17.28 18.63 -40.64
C CYS A 5 15.77 18.75 -40.97
N ASP A 6 15.43 18.95 -42.24
CA ASP A 6 14.04 19.03 -42.69
C ASP A 6 13.32 17.68 -42.60
N ILE A 7 14.02 16.58 -42.96
CA ILE A 7 13.51 15.22 -42.79
C ILE A 7 13.17 14.93 -41.32
N VAL A 8 14.08 15.29 -40.40
CA VAL A 8 13.85 15.13 -38.95
C VAL A 8 12.63 15.93 -38.50
N LYS A 9 12.55 17.22 -38.81
CA LYS A 9 11.42 18.08 -38.41
C LYS A 9 10.09 17.54 -38.91
N GLN A 10 10.02 17.16 -40.18
CA GLN A 10 8.78 16.70 -40.81
C GLN A 10 8.34 15.35 -40.21
N THR A 11 9.29 14.44 -39.99
CA THR A 11 8.98 13.11 -39.46
C THR A 11 8.54 13.19 -38.00
N VAL A 12 9.25 13.97 -37.17
CA VAL A 12 8.89 14.18 -35.75
C VAL A 12 7.52 14.83 -35.64
N ARG A 13 7.20 15.83 -36.47
CA ARG A 13 5.88 16.47 -36.48
C ARG A 13 4.76 15.49 -36.84
N ASN A 14 4.98 14.66 -37.85
CA ASN A 14 3.99 13.69 -38.33
C ASN A 14 3.81 12.52 -37.35
N SER A 15 4.90 12.02 -36.75
CA SER A 15 4.86 10.92 -35.78
C SER A 15 4.29 11.35 -34.44
N ALA A 16 4.56 12.58 -34.00
CA ALA A 16 4.08 13.13 -32.75
C ALA A 16 2.56 13.36 -32.73
N LYS A 17 1.91 13.54 -33.90
CA LYS A 17 0.47 13.80 -34.04
C LYS A 17 -0.07 14.87 -33.07
N GLY A 18 0.72 15.93 -32.83
CA GLY A 18 0.36 17.02 -31.91
C GLY A 18 0.71 16.79 -30.44
N MET A 19 1.26 15.64 -30.06
CA MET A 19 1.73 15.37 -28.70
C MET A 19 3.16 15.90 -28.51
N PHE A 20 3.30 17.02 -27.78
CA PHE A 20 4.59 17.65 -27.50
C PHE A 20 5.60 16.70 -26.84
N LEU A 21 5.14 15.85 -25.90
CA LEU A 21 6.02 14.86 -25.26
C LEU A 21 6.57 13.84 -26.27
N LEU A 22 5.72 13.32 -27.17
CA LEU A 22 6.17 12.34 -28.15
C LEU A 22 7.22 12.96 -29.08
N ALA A 23 7.05 14.24 -29.45
CA ALA A 23 8.02 15.02 -30.21
C ALA A 23 9.34 15.21 -29.45
N GLN A 24 9.30 15.63 -28.17
CA GLN A 24 10.49 15.79 -27.34
C GLN A 24 11.29 14.48 -27.24
N LEU A 25 10.62 13.38 -26.90
CA LEU A 25 11.25 12.06 -26.80
C LEU A 25 11.83 11.59 -28.14
N HIS A 26 11.27 12.00 -29.28
CA HIS A 26 11.86 11.69 -30.59
C HIS A 26 13.15 12.47 -30.79
N LEU A 27 13.15 13.76 -30.46
CA LEU A 27 14.34 14.60 -30.58
C LEU A 27 15.47 14.11 -29.68
N GLU A 28 15.18 13.71 -28.43
CA GLU A 28 16.18 13.15 -27.52
C GLU A 28 16.75 11.81 -28.03
N SER A 29 15.90 10.92 -28.55
CA SER A 29 16.34 9.65 -29.16
C SER A 29 17.27 9.87 -30.37
N LEU A 30 16.97 10.88 -31.19
CA LEU A 30 17.79 11.25 -32.34
C LEU A 30 19.08 11.98 -31.94
N ALA A 31 19.06 12.78 -30.88
CA ALA A 31 20.22 13.51 -30.36
C ALA A 31 21.35 12.57 -29.88
N ASN A 32 21.01 11.34 -29.48
CA ASN A 32 21.97 10.34 -29.02
C ASN A 32 22.68 9.58 -30.16
N LYS A 33 22.42 9.90 -31.43
CA LYS A 33 23.03 9.24 -32.60
C LYS A 33 24.34 9.92 -33.00
N GLN A 34 25.38 9.13 -33.26
CA GLN A 34 26.73 9.64 -33.47
C GLN A 34 27.01 10.03 -34.93
N THR A 35 26.33 9.42 -35.90
CA THR A 35 26.55 9.73 -37.32
C THR A 35 25.26 10.20 -38.01
N PRO A 36 25.37 10.99 -39.10
CA PRO A 36 24.21 11.37 -39.92
C PRO A 36 23.44 10.17 -40.47
N ASN A 37 24.12 9.04 -40.73
CA ASN A 37 23.48 7.84 -41.25
C ASN A 37 22.65 7.14 -40.16
N ASP A 38 23.15 7.11 -38.92
CA ASP A 38 22.40 6.59 -37.77
C ASP A 38 21.14 7.41 -37.51
N VAL A 39 21.21 8.74 -37.65
CA VAL A 39 20.04 9.62 -37.58
C VAL A 39 19.04 9.25 -38.68
N ARG A 40 19.48 9.09 -39.94
CA ARG A 40 18.60 8.72 -41.07
C ARG A 40 17.91 7.37 -40.85
N GLN A 41 18.62 6.39 -40.29
CA GLN A 41 18.04 5.09 -39.99
C GLN A 41 17.04 5.19 -38.82
N ALA A 42 17.40 5.90 -37.75
CA ALA A 42 16.55 6.08 -36.58
C ALA A 42 15.26 6.84 -36.90
N VAL A 43 15.31 7.84 -37.78
CA VAL A 43 14.11 8.59 -38.23
C VAL A 43 13.06 7.66 -38.87
N ARG A 44 13.49 6.62 -39.61
CA ARG A 44 12.58 5.67 -40.28
C ARG A 44 11.86 4.74 -39.32
N THR A 45 12.42 4.51 -38.14
CA THR A 45 11.89 3.61 -37.12
C THR A 45 11.27 4.34 -35.95
N LEU A 46 11.06 5.67 -36.05
CA LEU A 46 10.50 6.44 -34.94
C LEU A 46 9.10 5.92 -34.58
N PRO A 47 8.89 5.50 -33.33
CA PRO A 47 7.61 4.94 -32.91
C PRO A 47 6.50 5.99 -32.96
N THR A 48 5.42 5.69 -33.68
CA THR A 48 4.28 6.59 -33.88
C THR A 48 3.30 6.61 -32.70
N SER A 49 3.60 5.88 -31.62
CA SER A 49 2.74 5.73 -30.44
C SER A 49 3.58 5.69 -29.17
N LEU A 50 3.14 6.40 -28.13
CA LEU A 50 3.77 6.40 -26.80
C LEU A 50 3.93 5.00 -26.17
N PRO A 51 2.96 4.06 -26.26
CA PRO A 51 3.13 2.71 -25.72
C PRO A 51 4.36 1.97 -26.24
N LYS A 52 4.64 2.03 -27.56
CA LYS A 52 5.84 1.41 -28.15
C LYS A 52 7.13 2.03 -27.62
N LYS A 53 7.15 3.35 -27.35
CA LYS A 53 8.32 3.97 -26.70
C LYS A 53 8.54 3.46 -25.29
N TYR A 54 7.47 3.27 -24.53
CA TYR A 54 7.58 2.71 -23.18
C TYR A 54 8.03 1.25 -23.22
N ASP A 55 7.57 0.46 -24.19
CA ASP A 55 8.09 -0.90 -24.44
C ASP A 55 9.61 -0.85 -24.73
N GLU A 56 10.06 0.00 -25.66
CA GLU A 56 11.49 0.17 -25.98
C GLU A 56 12.32 0.63 -24.75
N LEU A 57 11.74 1.47 -23.87
CA LEU A 57 12.40 1.88 -22.62
C LEU A 57 12.51 0.71 -21.63
N MET A 58 11.46 -0.12 -21.52
CA MET A 58 11.50 -1.33 -20.69
C MET A 58 12.50 -2.36 -21.23
N ASP A 59 12.59 -2.53 -22.55
CA ASP A 59 13.59 -3.38 -23.19
C ASP A 59 15.02 -2.89 -22.90
N ARG A 60 15.23 -1.57 -22.94
CA ARG A 60 16.51 -0.95 -22.55
C ARG A 60 16.84 -1.21 -21.09
N ILE A 61 15.87 -1.11 -20.18
CA ILE A 61 16.07 -1.43 -18.75
C ILE A 61 16.46 -2.90 -18.60
N GLY A 62 15.76 -3.81 -19.29
CA GLY A 62 16.04 -5.24 -19.28
C GLY A 62 17.37 -5.64 -19.91
N SER A 63 17.96 -4.78 -20.75
CA SER A 63 19.26 -5.02 -21.40
C SER A 63 20.46 -4.54 -20.57
N GLN A 64 20.23 -3.95 -19.39
CA GLN A 64 21.29 -3.64 -18.43
C GLN A 64 21.82 -4.93 -17.78
N ASN A 65 22.79 -4.82 -16.87
CA ASN A 65 23.16 -5.97 -16.04
C ASN A 65 21.96 -6.42 -15.17
N GLU A 66 22.01 -7.66 -14.69
CA GLU A 66 20.87 -8.29 -14.01
C GLU A 66 20.39 -7.49 -12.78
N ASP A 67 21.31 -7.04 -11.94
CA ASP A 67 21.00 -6.27 -10.72
C ASP A 67 20.32 -4.93 -11.05
N ASP A 68 20.86 -4.18 -12.01
CA ASP A 68 20.29 -2.89 -12.43
C ASP A 68 18.94 -3.08 -13.12
N ALA A 69 18.78 -4.14 -13.92
CA ALA A 69 17.52 -4.45 -14.58
C ALA A 69 16.41 -4.80 -13.56
N GLN A 70 16.74 -5.60 -12.54
CA GLN A 70 15.82 -5.94 -11.44
C GLN A 70 15.48 -4.69 -10.62
N LEU A 71 16.47 -3.89 -10.25
CA LEU A 71 16.25 -2.65 -9.49
C LEU A 71 15.39 -1.65 -10.27
N GLY A 72 15.67 -1.44 -11.56
CA GLY A 72 14.88 -0.56 -12.41
C GLY A 72 13.42 -0.99 -12.50
N LYS A 73 13.15 -2.29 -12.66
CA LYS A 73 11.79 -2.84 -12.61
C LYS A 73 11.14 -2.60 -11.25
N LYS A 74 11.85 -2.84 -10.15
CA LYS A 74 11.32 -2.63 -8.78
C LYS A 74 10.98 -1.16 -8.52
N VAL A 75 11.84 -0.23 -8.91
CA VAL A 75 11.58 1.22 -8.81
C VAL A 75 10.32 1.60 -9.59
N LEU A 76 10.20 1.16 -10.84
CA LEU A 76 9.02 1.48 -11.66
C LEU A 76 7.74 0.79 -11.18
N SER A 77 7.85 -0.42 -10.63
CA SER A 77 6.75 -1.13 -9.97
C SER A 77 6.17 -0.27 -8.85
N TRP A 78 7.04 0.23 -7.95
CA TRP A 78 6.65 1.13 -6.86
C TRP A 78 6.06 2.46 -7.34
N ILE A 79 6.71 3.17 -8.28
CA ILE A 79 6.19 4.46 -8.79
C ILE A 79 4.79 4.28 -9.42
N SER A 80 4.57 3.19 -10.13
CA SER A 80 3.34 2.97 -10.90
C SER A 80 2.17 2.50 -10.03
N HIS A 81 2.45 1.70 -9.00
CA HIS A 81 1.41 0.98 -8.25
C HIS A 81 1.23 1.43 -6.80
N ALA A 82 2.12 2.29 -6.27
CA ALA A 82 1.94 2.86 -4.95
C ALA A 82 0.65 3.70 -4.86
N LYS A 83 0.03 3.71 -3.68
CA LYS A 83 -1.24 4.42 -3.40
C LYS A 83 -1.07 5.93 -3.27
N ARG A 84 0.17 6.37 -3.06
CA ARG A 84 0.62 7.75 -3.16
C ARG A 84 2.05 7.80 -3.70
N PRO A 85 2.49 8.94 -4.25
CA PRO A 85 3.89 9.12 -4.61
C PRO A 85 4.81 8.91 -3.40
N LEU A 86 5.96 8.29 -3.64
CA LEU A 86 6.99 8.06 -2.63
C LEU A 86 8.09 9.12 -2.73
N THR A 87 8.58 9.54 -1.58
CA THR A 87 9.81 10.30 -1.48
C THR A 87 11.02 9.42 -1.80
N VAL A 88 12.17 10.04 -2.11
CA VAL A 88 13.42 9.30 -2.36
C VAL A 88 13.80 8.40 -1.17
N PRO A 89 13.79 8.85 0.10
CA PRO A 89 14.09 7.99 1.24
C PRO A 89 13.13 6.79 1.38
N GLU A 90 11.83 7.01 1.15
CA GLU A 90 10.84 5.93 1.14
C GLU A 90 11.14 4.91 0.04
N MET A 91 11.46 5.37 -1.18
CA MET A 91 11.85 4.48 -2.29
C MET A 91 13.11 3.69 -1.95
N GLN A 92 14.12 4.33 -1.33
CA GLN A 92 15.36 3.66 -0.93
C GLN A 92 15.11 2.50 0.03
N HIS A 93 14.20 2.68 1.00
CA HIS A 93 13.76 1.61 1.88
C HIS A 93 12.96 0.55 1.10
N ALA A 94 11.99 0.98 0.29
CA ALA A 94 11.06 0.11 -0.42
C ALA A 94 11.75 -0.89 -1.36
N VAL A 95 12.79 -0.44 -2.08
CA VAL A 95 13.53 -1.32 -3.00
C VAL A 95 14.44 -2.32 -2.28
N LYS A 96 14.77 -2.09 -1.00
CA LYS A 96 15.65 -2.97 -0.21
C LYS A 96 14.92 -4.09 0.53
N ILE A 97 13.60 -4.04 0.61
CA ILE A 97 12.83 -5.05 1.33
C ILE A 97 12.72 -6.31 0.50
N GLU A 98 13.09 -7.42 1.13
CA GLU A 98 12.89 -8.80 0.72
C GLU A 98 12.20 -9.56 1.87
N SER A 99 11.73 -10.78 1.64
CA SER A 99 10.99 -11.55 2.66
C SER A 99 11.78 -11.84 3.95
N THR A 100 13.11 -11.81 3.90
CA THR A 100 14.01 -12.09 5.03
C THR A 100 14.58 -10.84 5.69
N THR A 101 14.26 -9.64 5.19
CA THR A 101 14.80 -8.38 5.71
C THR A 101 14.25 -8.10 7.10
N THR A 102 15.14 -7.93 8.09
CA THR A 102 14.76 -7.56 9.47
C THR A 102 15.21 -6.17 9.90
N ARG A 103 16.06 -5.52 9.10
CA ARG A 103 16.55 -4.14 9.28
C ARG A 103 17.13 -3.60 7.98
N ILE A 104 17.23 -2.28 7.86
CA ILE A 104 17.91 -1.60 6.75
C ILE A 104 18.92 -0.64 7.35
N GLU A 105 20.21 -0.84 7.09
CA GLU A 105 21.25 0.06 7.54
C GLU A 105 21.45 1.20 6.54
N LYS A 106 21.87 2.38 7.02
CA LYS A 106 22.03 3.57 6.16
C LYS A 106 23.03 3.36 5.02
N PHE A 107 24.05 2.53 5.22
CA PHE A 107 25.07 2.24 4.21
C PHE A 107 24.60 1.23 3.15
N ASP A 108 23.48 0.53 3.39
CA ASP A 108 22.89 -0.39 2.41
C ASP A 108 21.99 0.34 1.40
N LEU A 109 21.65 1.61 1.66
CA LEU A 109 20.74 2.40 0.85
C LEU A 109 21.36 2.75 -0.50
N ILE A 110 20.59 2.52 -1.57
CA ILE A 110 20.99 2.86 -2.94
C ILE A 110 20.88 4.37 -3.11
N SER A 111 21.89 5.01 -3.72
CA SER A 111 21.86 6.46 -3.93
C SER A 111 20.73 6.87 -4.88
N GLN A 112 20.23 8.10 -4.70
CA GLN A 112 19.21 8.69 -5.58
C GLN A 112 19.60 8.60 -7.06
N ASP A 113 20.86 8.88 -7.38
CA ASP A 113 21.35 8.90 -8.76
C ASP A 113 21.27 7.51 -9.41
N ILE A 114 21.54 6.45 -8.63
CA ILE A 114 21.40 5.07 -9.11
C ILE A 114 19.92 4.73 -9.32
N LEU A 115 19.02 5.07 -8.38
CA LEU A 115 17.58 4.81 -8.52
C LEU A 115 17.00 5.40 -9.82
N VAL A 116 17.45 6.60 -10.21
CA VAL A 116 17.03 7.25 -11.44
C VAL A 116 17.74 6.68 -12.67
N SER A 117 19.05 6.40 -12.59
CA SER A 117 19.83 5.95 -13.74
C SER A 117 19.37 4.59 -14.27
N VAL A 118 19.07 3.64 -13.39
CA VAL A 118 18.60 2.29 -13.76
C VAL A 118 17.23 2.29 -14.44
N CYS A 119 16.47 3.39 -14.32
CA CYS A 119 15.18 3.57 -14.98
C CYS A 119 15.30 4.09 -16.42
N ALA A 120 16.51 4.14 -17.00
CA ALA A 120 16.76 4.48 -18.41
C ALA A 120 16.14 5.82 -18.89
N GLY A 121 15.94 6.78 -17.96
CA GLY A 121 15.38 8.10 -18.23
C GLY A 121 13.86 8.20 -18.15
N ILE A 122 13.14 7.16 -17.71
CA ILE A 122 11.67 7.21 -17.53
C ILE A 122 11.23 7.67 -16.13
N ALA A 123 12.14 7.65 -15.16
CA ALA A 123 11.94 8.20 -13.83
C ALA A 123 12.76 9.47 -13.63
N THR A 124 12.30 10.33 -12.73
CA THR A 124 12.96 11.57 -12.32
C THR A 124 12.64 11.88 -10.86
N VAL A 125 13.40 12.79 -10.25
CA VAL A 125 13.18 13.26 -8.89
C VAL A 125 12.77 14.72 -8.92
N ASP A 126 11.63 15.00 -8.30
CA ASP A 126 11.21 16.36 -8.03
C ASP A 126 12.07 16.97 -6.92
N LYS A 127 12.78 18.06 -7.22
CA LYS A 127 13.73 18.67 -6.26
C LYS A 127 13.04 19.40 -5.11
N GLU A 128 11.81 19.86 -5.29
CA GLU A 128 11.09 20.62 -4.26
C GLU A 128 10.45 19.66 -3.27
N SER A 129 9.76 18.63 -3.77
CA SER A 129 9.04 17.67 -2.94
C SER A 129 9.85 16.43 -2.57
N ASN A 130 11.04 16.25 -3.15
CA ASN A 130 11.88 15.04 -3.01
C ASN A 130 11.15 13.74 -3.39
N ILE A 131 10.24 13.82 -4.36
CA ILE A 131 9.42 12.69 -4.82
C ILE A 131 10.06 12.08 -6.07
N ILE A 132 10.22 10.75 -6.07
CA ILE A 132 10.57 10.02 -7.29
C ILE A 132 9.31 9.71 -8.08
N ARG A 133 9.28 10.10 -9.36
CA ARG A 133 8.09 9.99 -10.22
C ARG A 133 8.47 9.70 -11.66
N LEU A 134 7.50 9.27 -12.45
CA LEU A 134 7.68 9.18 -13.90
C LEU A 134 7.82 10.58 -14.50
N VAL A 135 8.61 10.70 -15.56
CA VAL A 135 8.83 12.00 -16.24
C VAL A 135 7.55 12.60 -16.80
N HIS A 136 6.54 11.76 -17.08
CA HIS A 136 5.28 12.21 -17.66
C HIS A 136 4.07 11.38 -17.23
N TYR A 137 2.92 12.03 -17.14
CA TYR A 137 1.64 11.43 -16.75
C TYR A 137 1.20 10.26 -17.66
N SER A 138 1.45 10.35 -18.98
CA SER A 138 1.13 9.24 -19.91
C SER A 138 1.93 7.96 -19.65
N ALA A 139 3.10 8.05 -19.00
CA ALA A 139 3.83 6.87 -18.57
C ALA A 139 3.11 6.21 -17.38
N GLN A 140 2.54 7.02 -16.48
CA GLN A 140 1.73 6.53 -15.37
C GLN A 140 0.51 5.77 -15.89
N GLU A 141 -0.25 6.37 -16.81
CA GLU A 141 -1.40 5.74 -17.43
C GLU A 141 -1.02 4.43 -18.16
N TYR A 142 0.13 4.42 -18.84
CA TYR A 142 0.61 3.20 -19.50
C TYR A 142 0.91 2.09 -18.51
N PHE A 143 1.72 2.35 -17.48
CA PHE A 143 2.17 1.34 -16.53
C PHE A 143 1.10 0.91 -15.53
N GLN A 144 0.05 1.70 -15.31
CA GLN A 144 -1.11 1.30 -14.52
C GLN A 144 -2.12 0.45 -15.32
N ASN A 145 -2.01 0.43 -16.65
CA ASN A 145 -2.91 -0.31 -17.52
C ASN A 145 -2.14 -1.38 -18.31
N THR A 146 -1.82 -1.10 -19.58
CA THR A 146 -1.23 -2.08 -20.51
C THR A 146 0.15 -2.55 -20.04
N GLY A 147 0.98 -1.64 -19.54
CA GLY A 147 2.30 -1.97 -19.02
C GLY A 147 2.25 -2.79 -17.74
N SER A 148 1.20 -2.64 -16.93
CA SER A 148 1.03 -3.42 -15.69
C SER A 148 1.00 -4.92 -15.99
N GLN A 149 0.14 -5.32 -16.94
CA GLN A 149 -0.01 -6.73 -17.32
C GLN A 149 1.21 -7.31 -18.04
N LYS A 150 1.99 -6.47 -18.72
CA LYS A 150 3.18 -6.91 -19.47
C LYS A 150 4.42 -7.05 -18.59
N PHE A 151 4.63 -6.10 -17.68
CA PHE A 151 5.92 -5.95 -16.99
C PHE A 151 5.83 -6.09 -15.47
N PHE A 152 4.63 -5.98 -14.89
CA PHE A 152 4.42 -5.81 -13.45
C PHE A 152 3.29 -6.70 -12.92
N GLN A 153 3.19 -7.93 -13.43
CA GLN A 153 2.12 -8.88 -13.08
C GLN A 153 2.04 -9.12 -11.56
N ASP A 154 3.20 -9.20 -10.90
CA ASP A 154 3.31 -9.49 -9.46
C ASP A 154 3.44 -8.23 -8.58
N SER A 155 3.34 -7.02 -9.16
CA SER A 155 3.61 -5.76 -8.44
C SER A 155 2.79 -5.59 -7.17
N GLN A 156 1.51 -5.95 -7.17
CA GLN A 156 0.68 -5.84 -5.96
C GLN A 156 1.16 -6.80 -4.87
N GLN A 157 1.61 -8.00 -5.24
CA GLN A 157 2.17 -8.96 -4.28
C GLN A 157 3.53 -8.50 -3.76
N GLU A 158 4.40 -7.95 -4.62
CA GLU A 158 5.68 -7.36 -4.23
C GLU A 158 5.49 -6.23 -3.20
N LEU A 159 4.57 -5.30 -3.50
CA LEU A 159 4.27 -4.17 -2.63
C LEU A 159 3.60 -4.63 -1.33
N ALA A 160 2.67 -5.60 -1.39
CA ALA A 160 2.05 -6.18 -0.20
C ALA A 160 3.09 -6.86 0.70
N ASN A 161 3.96 -7.69 0.12
CA ASN A 161 5.04 -8.36 0.84
C ASN A 161 5.94 -7.33 1.51
N ALA A 162 6.38 -6.30 0.79
CA ALA A 162 7.23 -5.27 1.37
C ALA A 162 6.54 -4.49 2.50
N CYS A 163 5.25 -4.14 2.34
CA CYS A 163 4.50 -3.43 3.38
C CYS A 163 4.17 -4.31 4.60
N LEU A 164 4.09 -5.63 4.44
CA LEU A 164 3.91 -6.58 5.55
C LEU A 164 5.23 -6.95 6.25
N THR A 165 6.33 -7.02 5.52
CA THR A 165 7.66 -7.29 6.07
C THR A 165 8.22 -6.09 6.81
N TYR A 166 7.94 -4.87 6.37
CA TYR A 166 8.53 -3.68 6.99
C TYR A 166 8.18 -3.54 8.48
N PRO A 167 6.92 -3.68 8.93
CA PRO A 167 6.57 -3.67 10.35
C PRO A 167 7.16 -4.84 11.16
N LEU A 168 7.67 -5.88 10.50
CA LEU A 168 8.35 -7.03 11.12
C LEU A 168 9.82 -6.78 11.48
N PHE A 169 10.36 -5.59 11.26
CA PHE A 169 11.76 -5.30 11.62
C PHE A 169 12.03 -5.43 13.13
N ASP A 170 13.29 -5.70 13.46
CA ASP A 170 13.75 -5.99 14.82
C ASP A 170 13.54 -4.80 15.77
N ASN A 171 13.70 -3.58 15.27
CA ASN A 171 13.53 -2.34 16.04
C ASN A 171 12.06 -2.07 16.44
N PHE A 172 11.10 -2.76 15.82
CA PHE A 172 9.67 -2.65 16.16
C PHE A 172 9.22 -3.69 17.19
N ALA A 173 10.08 -4.60 17.64
CA ALA A 173 9.73 -5.66 18.58
C ALA A 173 9.21 -5.13 19.95
N ASN A 174 9.60 -3.92 20.34
CA ASN A 174 9.09 -3.27 21.55
C ASN A 174 7.67 -2.70 21.39
N GLY A 175 7.16 -2.64 20.16
CA GLY A 175 5.83 -2.19 19.82
C GLY A 175 5.57 -0.72 20.14
N HIS A 176 4.46 -0.47 20.83
CA HIS A 176 3.89 0.84 21.08
C HIS A 176 4.86 1.87 21.69
N CYS A 177 4.98 3.03 21.06
CA CYS A 177 5.77 4.16 21.55
C CYS A 177 5.03 4.94 22.64
N ARG A 178 5.67 5.13 23.80
CA ARG A 178 5.05 5.79 24.97
C ARG A 178 5.26 7.31 25.04
N SER A 179 6.14 7.87 24.22
CA SER A 179 6.39 9.31 24.16
C SER A 179 6.36 9.81 22.73
N VAL A 180 6.03 11.09 22.57
CA VAL A 180 6.00 11.76 21.27
C VAL A 180 7.41 11.78 20.65
N GLU A 181 8.45 11.95 21.48
CA GLU A 181 9.84 11.97 21.04
C GLU A 181 10.29 10.61 20.50
N ALA A 182 9.98 9.52 21.22
CA ALA A 182 10.32 8.17 20.77
C ALA A 182 9.59 7.83 19.46
N PHE A 183 8.30 8.17 19.37
CA PHE A 183 7.52 7.95 18.16
C PHE A 183 8.03 8.78 16.97
N ARG A 184 8.45 10.02 17.21
CA ARG A 184 9.05 10.88 16.17
C ARG A 184 10.40 10.32 15.70
N SER A 185 11.27 9.89 16.61
CA SER A 185 12.57 9.28 16.26
C SER A 185 12.36 8.02 15.42
N LEU A 186 11.42 7.16 15.84
CA LEU A 186 11.08 5.94 15.13
C LEU A 186 10.69 6.22 13.67
N ARG A 187 9.80 7.19 13.43
CA ARG A 187 9.36 7.56 12.07
C ARG A 187 10.46 8.21 11.24
N GLN A 188 11.34 9.00 11.86
CA GLN A 188 12.49 9.61 11.17
C GLN A 188 13.52 8.58 10.72
N GLU A 189 13.74 7.53 11.52
CA GLU A 189 14.67 6.44 11.21
C GLU A 189 14.05 5.43 10.24
N ASN A 190 12.72 5.31 10.24
CA ASN A 190 11.98 4.31 9.46
C ASN A 190 11.00 4.98 8.50
N VAL A 191 11.54 5.68 7.51
CA VAL A 191 10.78 6.58 6.62
C VAL A 191 9.63 5.93 5.85
N LEU A 192 9.69 4.63 5.57
CA LEU A 192 8.60 3.90 4.87
C LEU A 192 7.47 3.44 5.81
N LEU A 193 7.66 3.52 7.15
CA LEU A 193 6.73 2.94 8.13
C LEU A 193 5.29 3.43 7.93
N ASP A 194 5.12 4.73 7.74
CA ASP A 194 3.81 5.34 7.54
C ASP A 194 3.11 4.82 6.29
N TYR A 195 3.86 4.64 5.19
CA TYR A 195 3.31 4.08 3.97
C TYR A 195 2.91 2.62 4.20
N ALA A 196 3.83 1.81 4.73
CA ALA A 196 3.65 0.37 4.92
C ALA A 196 2.42 0.10 5.80
N ASP A 197 2.34 0.72 6.98
CA ASP A 197 1.25 0.52 7.93
C ASP A 197 -0.09 1.02 7.38
N CYS A 198 -0.11 2.11 6.60
CA CYS A 198 -1.36 2.65 6.06
C CYS A 198 -1.87 1.94 4.80
N HIS A 199 -1.00 1.26 4.04
CA HIS A 199 -1.32 0.78 2.69
C HIS A 199 -1.09 -0.71 2.43
N TRP A 200 -0.57 -1.49 3.39
CA TRP A 200 -0.40 -2.94 3.18
C TRP A 200 -1.71 -3.62 2.74
N VAL A 201 -2.84 -3.25 3.36
CA VAL A 201 -4.18 -3.77 2.99
C VAL A 201 -4.59 -3.38 1.57
N ASP A 202 -4.25 -2.16 1.13
CA ASP A 202 -4.60 -1.70 -0.21
C ASP A 202 -3.90 -2.49 -1.33
N HIS A 203 -2.84 -3.22 -0.98
CA HIS A 203 -2.06 -4.07 -1.87
C HIS A 203 -2.47 -5.55 -1.82
N LEU A 204 -3.32 -5.96 -0.87
CA LEU A 204 -3.85 -7.33 -0.74
C LEU A 204 -5.00 -7.65 -1.72
N ARG A 205 -4.79 -7.43 -3.03
CA ARG A 205 -5.82 -7.74 -4.05
C ARG A 205 -6.13 -9.24 -4.13
N GLU A 206 -5.09 -10.06 -4.09
CA GLU A 206 -5.16 -11.52 -4.07
C GLU A 206 -4.18 -12.02 -3.02
N ILE A 207 -4.70 -12.74 -2.02
CA ILE A 207 -3.87 -13.27 -0.94
C ILE A 207 -3.37 -14.65 -1.36
N THR A 208 -2.17 -14.68 -1.93
CA THR A 208 -1.43 -15.92 -2.23
C THR A 208 -0.85 -16.53 -0.95
N GLU A 209 -0.46 -17.80 -1.00
CA GLU A 209 0.10 -18.49 0.18
C GLU A 209 1.33 -17.77 0.78
N PRO A 210 2.31 -17.27 0.01
CA PRO A 210 3.44 -16.54 0.59
C PRO A 210 3.03 -15.25 1.31
N ILE A 211 2.05 -14.52 0.75
CA ILE A 211 1.52 -13.30 1.38
C ILE A 211 0.72 -13.65 2.65
N MET A 212 -0.02 -14.76 2.62
CA MET A 212 -0.72 -15.29 3.79
C MET A 212 0.26 -15.57 4.93
N GLU A 213 1.37 -16.27 4.66
CA GLU A 213 2.39 -16.60 5.68
C GLU A 213 2.99 -15.36 6.34
N VAL A 214 3.41 -14.36 5.54
CA VAL A 214 3.98 -13.12 6.06
C VAL A 214 2.94 -12.30 6.83
N ALA A 215 1.70 -12.22 6.31
CA ALA A 215 0.61 -11.52 6.99
C ALA A 215 0.28 -12.17 8.34
N LEU A 216 0.22 -13.50 8.41
CA LEU A 216 -0.02 -14.22 9.67
C LEU A 216 1.13 -14.04 10.66
N THR A 217 2.38 -14.05 10.19
CA THR A 217 3.56 -13.78 11.02
C THR A 217 3.47 -12.39 11.66
N PHE A 218 3.09 -11.38 10.87
CA PHE A 218 2.85 -10.02 11.37
C PHE A 218 1.68 -9.97 12.36
N LEU A 219 0.54 -10.56 12.01
CA LEU A 219 -0.69 -10.47 12.80
C LEU A 219 -0.62 -11.24 14.14
N GLN A 220 0.25 -12.24 14.26
CA GLN A 220 0.50 -12.95 15.52
C GLN A 220 1.33 -12.13 16.52
N ASP A 221 2.09 -11.13 16.05
CA ASP A 221 2.91 -10.28 16.91
C ASP A 221 2.10 -9.10 17.44
N THR A 222 1.62 -9.23 18.69
CA THR A 222 0.80 -8.18 19.34
C THR A 222 1.56 -6.87 19.52
N ALA A 223 2.88 -6.89 19.70
CA ALA A 223 3.65 -5.67 19.87
C ALA A 223 3.69 -4.87 18.56
N ARG A 224 3.96 -5.56 17.45
CA ARG A 224 4.05 -4.94 16.11
C ARG A 224 2.69 -4.51 15.57
N THR A 225 1.65 -5.33 15.75
CA THR A 225 0.27 -4.95 15.39
C THR A 225 -0.22 -3.74 16.18
N THR A 226 0.14 -3.64 17.47
CA THR A 226 -0.16 -2.45 18.29
C THR A 226 0.56 -1.20 17.76
N LEU A 227 1.84 -1.31 17.40
CA LEU A 227 2.59 -0.19 16.82
C LEU A 227 2.00 0.23 15.47
N SER A 228 1.71 -0.72 14.60
CA SER A 228 1.09 -0.46 13.30
C SER A 228 -0.23 0.31 13.47
N TYR A 229 -1.08 -0.12 14.41
CA TYR A 229 -2.30 0.61 14.74
C TYR A 229 -2.05 2.03 15.23
N GLN A 230 -1.04 2.23 16.10
CA GLN A 230 -0.62 3.56 16.56
C GLN A 230 -0.19 4.46 15.39
N VAL A 231 0.60 3.93 14.44
CA VAL A 231 1.05 4.65 13.24
C VAL A 231 -0.15 5.08 12.40
N MET A 232 -1.03 4.14 12.06
CA MET A 232 -2.21 4.41 11.24
C MET A 232 -3.12 5.47 11.86
N LYS A 233 -3.48 5.35 13.15
CA LYS A 233 -4.36 6.31 13.81
C LYS A 233 -3.79 7.73 13.86
N ASN A 234 -2.47 7.86 13.98
CA ASN A 234 -1.82 9.16 14.02
C ASN A 234 -1.66 9.82 12.65
N SER A 235 -1.61 9.04 11.57
CA SER A 235 -1.58 9.57 10.20
C SER A 235 -2.91 10.14 9.74
N TYR A 236 -4.04 9.64 10.26
CA TYR A 236 -5.38 10.04 9.81
C TYR A 236 -6.16 10.97 10.75
N GLN A 237 -5.91 10.95 12.07
CA GLN A 237 -6.86 11.56 13.02
C GLN A 237 -6.28 12.55 14.05
N TYR A 238 -5.00 12.46 14.44
CA TYR A 238 -4.59 13.03 15.75
C TYR A 238 -3.43 14.03 15.77
N GLY A 239 -2.91 14.50 14.63
CA GLY A 239 -2.00 15.65 14.61
C GLY A 239 -0.79 15.56 15.56
N GLY A 240 -0.30 14.35 15.86
CA GLY A 240 0.88 14.13 16.73
C GLY A 240 0.61 13.66 18.16
N LEU A 241 -0.63 13.30 18.53
CA LEU A 241 -0.94 12.72 19.85
C LEU A 241 -0.69 11.20 19.90
N ALA A 242 0.56 10.81 19.62
CA ALA A 242 1.02 9.42 19.62
C ALA A 242 0.66 8.58 20.88
N PRO A 243 0.75 9.08 22.13
CA PRO A 243 0.63 8.23 23.32
C PRO A 243 -0.81 7.82 23.68
N TYR A 244 -1.82 8.33 22.97
CA TYR A 244 -3.23 8.07 23.29
C TYR A 244 -3.88 7.00 22.40
N SER A 245 -3.10 6.32 21.55
CA SER A 245 -3.62 5.16 20.82
C SER A 245 -3.78 3.98 21.78
N PRO A 246 -4.84 3.17 21.63
CA PRO A 246 -4.98 1.90 22.35
C PRO A 246 -3.73 1.03 22.20
N ARG A 247 -3.39 0.31 23.27
CA ARG A 247 -2.35 -0.73 23.32
C ARG A 247 -2.99 -2.11 23.25
N LEU A 248 -2.18 -3.16 23.09
CA LEU A 248 -2.66 -4.56 23.05
C LEU A 248 -3.63 -4.83 21.88
N VAL A 249 -3.50 -4.06 20.80
CA VAL A 249 -4.28 -4.29 19.58
C VAL A 249 -3.69 -5.50 18.88
N THR A 250 -4.40 -6.63 18.95
CA THR A 250 -3.96 -7.92 18.38
C THR A 250 -4.29 -8.04 16.89
N GLY A 251 -3.75 -9.06 16.21
CA GLY A 251 -4.08 -9.31 14.80
C GLY A 251 -5.58 -9.50 14.51
N PRO A 252 -6.38 -10.20 15.36
CA PRO A 252 -7.84 -10.21 15.20
C PRO A 252 -8.48 -8.82 15.19
N HIS A 253 -7.99 -7.86 16.00
CA HIS A 253 -8.47 -6.47 15.93
C HIS A 253 -8.17 -5.82 14.59
N LEU A 254 -6.96 -6.02 14.03
CA LEU A 254 -6.62 -5.48 12.72
C LEU A 254 -7.44 -6.12 11.60
N CYS A 255 -7.61 -7.45 11.63
CA CYS A 255 -8.47 -8.13 10.66
C CYS A 255 -9.92 -7.62 10.73
N ALA A 256 -10.44 -7.41 11.94
CA ALA A 256 -11.76 -6.83 12.16
C ALA A 256 -11.85 -5.36 11.73
N TYR A 257 -10.79 -4.56 11.93
CA TYR A 257 -10.74 -3.16 11.52
C TYR A 257 -10.82 -2.97 10.00
N PHE A 258 -10.20 -3.90 9.27
CA PHE A 258 -10.01 -3.85 7.82
C PHE A 258 -10.94 -4.74 7.01
N GLY A 259 -11.69 -5.63 7.66
CA GLY A 259 -12.58 -6.57 6.97
C GLY A 259 -11.83 -7.73 6.32
N LEU A 260 -10.75 -8.21 6.94
CA LEU A 260 -9.89 -9.25 6.36
C LEU A 260 -10.39 -10.65 6.73
N HIS A 261 -11.55 -11.05 6.18
CA HIS A 261 -12.20 -12.32 6.50
C HIS A 261 -11.28 -13.55 6.38
N SER A 262 -10.56 -13.70 5.26
CA SER A 262 -9.69 -14.87 5.05
C SER A 262 -8.56 -14.96 6.07
N LEU A 263 -7.93 -13.82 6.40
CA LEU A 263 -6.87 -13.76 7.42
C LEU A 263 -7.45 -14.01 8.82
N ALA A 264 -8.59 -13.40 9.16
CA ALA A 264 -9.29 -13.65 10.41
C ALA A 264 -9.61 -15.14 10.58
N SER A 265 -10.16 -15.79 9.54
CA SER A 265 -10.53 -17.21 9.60
C SER A 265 -9.29 -18.07 9.88
N LYS A 266 -8.21 -17.82 9.13
CA LYS A 266 -6.97 -18.58 9.27
C LYS A 266 -6.32 -18.36 10.63
N MET A 267 -6.35 -17.14 11.15
CA MET A 267 -5.86 -16.82 12.50
C MET A 267 -6.63 -17.57 13.59
N LEU A 268 -7.96 -17.58 13.51
CA LEU A 268 -8.83 -18.25 14.49
C LEU A 268 -8.67 -19.77 14.49
N GLU A 269 -8.27 -20.37 13.36
CA GLU A 269 -7.94 -21.80 13.26
C GLU A 269 -6.65 -22.18 14.00
N MET A 270 -5.69 -21.25 14.14
CA MET A 270 -4.39 -21.55 14.75
C MET A 270 -4.41 -21.62 16.29
N HIS A 271 -5.60 -21.60 16.93
CA HIS A 271 -5.84 -21.69 18.39
C HIS A 271 -5.15 -20.62 19.28
N GLN A 272 -4.27 -19.77 18.74
CA GLN A 272 -3.55 -18.72 19.45
C GLN A 272 -4.17 -17.32 19.26
N ALA A 273 -5.13 -17.17 18.35
CA ALA A 273 -5.81 -15.89 18.14
C ALA A 273 -6.84 -15.66 19.23
N GLY A 274 -6.60 -14.65 20.09
CA GLY A 274 -7.57 -14.24 21.10
C GLY A 274 -8.80 -13.61 20.46
N ILE A 275 -9.82 -14.44 20.18
CA ILE A 275 -11.10 -14.03 19.57
C ILE A 275 -11.81 -12.93 20.38
N ASP A 276 -11.66 -12.98 21.70
CA ASP A 276 -12.17 -12.01 22.68
C ASP A 276 -11.03 -11.25 23.40
N ALA A 277 -9.83 -11.20 22.82
CA ALA A 277 -8.75 -10.40 23.39
C ALA A 277 -9.20 -8.93 23.48
N GLU A 278 -8.92 -8.28 24.60
CA GLU A 278 -9.25 -6.87 24.79
C GLU A 278 -8.01 -6.01 24.54
N ASP A 279 -8.19 -4.92 23.79
CA ASP A 279 -7.20 -3.84 23.75
C ASP A 279 -7.16 -3.10 25.11
N SER A 280 -6.25 -2.13 25.26
CA SER A 280 -6.10 -1.40 26.53
C SER A 280 -7.33 -0.57 26.94
N ASP A 281 -8.24 -0.35 26.00
CA ASP A 281 -9.45 0.43 26.20
C ASP A 281 -10.65 -0.51 26.43
N GLY A 282 -10.45 -1.83 26.41
CA GLY A 282 -11.48 -2.85 26.63
C GLY A 282 -12.26 -3.24 25.37
N HIS A 283 -11.83 -2.80 24.19
CA HIS A 283 -12.48 -3.19 22.94
C HIS A 283 -12.04 -4.59 22.54
N LYS A 284 -12.99 -5.37 22.04
CA LYS A 284 -12.76 -6.70 21.42
C LYS A 284 -12.70 -6.58 19.90
N PRO A 285 -12.17 -7.58 19.17
CA PRO A 285 -12.17 -7.59 17.71
C PRO A 285 -13.56 -7.38 17.09
N ILE A 286 -14.60 -8.00 17.64
CA ILE A 286 -15.97 -7.83 17.12
C ILE A 286 -16.46 -6.38 17.18
N VAL A 287 -16.03 -5.61 18.18
CA VAL A 287 -16.36 -4.17 18.29
C VAL A 287 -15.78 -3.41 17.09
N PHE A 288 -14.54 -3.70 16.70
CA PHE A 288 -13.90 -3.09 15.54
C PHE A 288 -14.68 -3.43 14.25
N ALA A 289 -15.07 -4.69 14.07
CA ALA A 289 -15.83 -5.12 12.89
C ALA A 289 -17.21 -4.42 12.81
N VAL A 290 -17.90 -4.27 13.94
CA VAL A 290 -19.20 -3.57 14.04
C VAL A 290 -19.05 -2.09 13.68
N VAL A 291 -18.08 -1.38 14.30
CA VAL A 291 -17.81 0.05 14.04
C VAL A 291 -17.47 0.29 12.56
N ARG A 292 -16.77 -0.66 11.94
CA ARG A 292 -16.31 -0.56 10.54
C ARG A 292 -17.28 -1.16 9.53
N ARG A 293 -18.35 -1.81 10.01
CA ARG A 293 -19.43 -2.44 9.22
C ARG A 293 -18.95 -3.61 8.35
N HIS A 294 -18.02 -4.41 8.87
CA HIS A 294 -17.52 -5.60 8.19
C HIS A 294 -18.37 -6.83 8.54
N GLU A 295 -19.54 -6.94 7.91
CA GLU A 295 -20.57 -7.97 8.17
C GLU A 295 -20.05 -9.41 8.06
N ASP A 296 -19.18 -9.67 7.10
CA ASP A 296 -18.54 -10.98 6.89
C ASP A 296 -17.64 -11.37 8.07
N VAL A 297 -16.84 -10.43 8.59
CA VAL A 297 -16.01 -10.67 9.77
C VAL A 297 -16.86 -10.79 11.04
N ILE A 298 -17.96 -10.03 11.16
CA ILE A 298 -18.91 -10.18 12.28
C ILE A 298 -19.49 -11.60 12.30
N LYS A 299 -19.99 -12.09 11.16
CA LYS A 299 -20.49 -13.47 11.01
C LYS A 299 -19.44 -14.51 11.39
N LEU A 300 -18.22 -14.34 10.90
CA LEU A 300 -17.11 -15.23 11.21
C LEU A 300 -16.81 -15.28 12.71
N LEU A 301 -16.73 -14.12 13.38
CA LEU A 301 -16.43 -14.03 14.80
C LEU A 301 -17.54 -14.67 15.65
N LEU A 302 -18.81 -14.35 15.38
CA LEU A 302 -19.95 -14.93 16.09
C LEU A 302 -20.05 -16.45 15.87
N GLY A 303 -19.89 -16.91 14.63
CA GLY A 303 -19.89 -18.34 14.30
C GLY A 303 -18.73 -19.12 14.93
N LYS A 304 -17.65 -18.42 15.35
CA LYS A 304 -16.53 -19.00 16.12
C LYS A 304 -16.67 -18.82 17.63
N GLY A 305 -17.78 -18.27 18.11
CA GLY A 305 -18.11 -18.13 19.52
C GLY A 305 -17.57 -16.86 20.19
N ALA A 306 -17.29 -15.79 19.43
CA ALA A 306 -16.93 -14.51 20.00
C ALA A 306 -18.03 -13.99 20.94
N SER A 307 -17.65 -13.45 22.08
CA SER A 307 -18.59 -12.87 23.02
C SER A 307 -19.06 -11.50 22.54
N GLU A 308 -20.37 -11.36 22.39
CA GLU A 308 -21.01 -10.08 22.06
C GLU A 308 -20.96 -9.06 23.19
N ASN A 309 -20.77 -9.53 24.43
CA ASN A 309 -20.68 -8.67 25.59
C ASN A 309 -19.33 -7.94 25.55
N SER A 310 -19.39 -6.62 25.39
CA SER A 310 -18.25 -5.74 25.58
C SER A 310 -18.59 -4.74 26.68
N PRO A 311 -17.76 -4.61 27.73
CA PRO A 311 -18.01 -3.68 28.83
C PRO A 311 -17.98 -2.21 28.38
N ILE A 312 -17.43 -1.93 27.20
CA ILE A 312 -17.30 -0.59 26.62
C ILE A 312 -18.51 -0.22 25.75
N VAL A 313 -19.28 -1.23 25.32
CA VAL A 313 -20.43 -1.06 24.45
C VAL A 313 -21.70 -1.35 25.25
N ASP A 314 -22.04 -0.46 26.17
CA ASP A 314 -23.26 -0.51 26.99
C ASP A 314 -24.41 0.22 26.27
N PRO A 315 -25.61 -0.39 26.08
CA PRO A 315 -26.07 -1.68 26.60
C PRO A 315 -25.79 -2.92 25.72
N GLY A 316 -25.11 -2.77 24.58
CA GLY A 316 -24.68 -3.90 23.76
C GLY A 316 -24.32 -3.51 22.33
N LEU A 317 -23.67 -4.41 21.59
CA LEU A 317 -23.25 -4.20 20.19
C LEU A 317 -24.42 -3.77 19.28
N LEU A 318 -25.61 -4.33 19.51
CA LEU A 318 -26.80 -3.99 18.73
C LEU A 318 -27.24 -2.53 18.97
N SER A 319 -27.26 -2.07 20.22
CA SER A 319 -27.59 -0.68 20.55
C SER A 319 -26.57 0.30 19.95
N TYR A 320 -25.31 -0.10 19.90
CA TYR A 320 -24.26 0.67 19.23
C TYR A 320 -24.48 0.71 17.72
N ALA A 321 -24.69 -0.43 17.06
CA ALA A 321 -24.97 -0.45 15.63
C ALA A 321 -26.22 0.40 15.27
N ALA A 322 -27.26 0.34 16.10
CA ALA A 322 -28.47 1.14 15.93
C ALA A 322 -28.22 2.64 16.11
N SER A 323 -27.47 3.07 17.13
CA SER A 323 -27.23 4.50 17.40
C SER A 323 -26.41 5.20 16.31
N TYR A 324 -25.56 4.45 15.61
CA TYR A 324 -24.80 4.94 14.44
C TYR A 324 -25.52 4.68 13.09
N GLY A 325 -26.77 4.18 13.11
CA GLY A 325 -27.57 3.94 11.91
C GLY A 325 -27.05 2.82 11.00
N HIS A 326 -26.28 1.87 11.55
CA HIS A 326 -25.69 0.76 10.81
C HIS A 326 -26.71 -0.38 10.62
N LEU A 327 -27.75 -0.12 9.82
CA LEU A 327 -28.92 -1.00 9.68
C LEU A 327 -28.58 -2.44 9.31
N ALA A 328 -27.65 -2.65 8.38
CA ALA A 328 -27.27 -4.01 7.95
C ALA A 328 -26.57 -4.79 9.08
N VAL A 329 -25.68 -4.12 9.83
CA VAL A 329 -25.03 -4.70 11.01
C VAL A 329 -26.04 -4.98 12.13
N ALA A 330 -26.98 -4.07 12.38
CA ALA A 330 -28.03 -4.27 13.38
C ALA A 330 -28.92 -5.48 13.05
N LYS A 331 -29.33 -5.62 11.78
CA LYS A 331 -30.09 -6.79 11.31
C LYS A 331 -29.30 -8.07 11.48
N LEU A 332 -28.01 -8.06 11.10
CA LEU A 332 -27.13 -9.20 11.26
C LEU A 332 -27.01 -9.64 12.72
N LEU A 333 -26.79 -8.71 13.65
CA LEU A 333 -26.70 -9.02 15.07
C LEU A 333 -28.01 -9.65 15.59
N ILE A 334 -29.17 -9.15 15.15
CA ILE A 334 -30.47 -9.75 15.50
C ILE A 334 -30.60 -11.19 14.96
N GLU A 335 -30.18 -11.43 13.72
CA GLU A 335 -30.23 -12.76 13.08
C GLU A 335 -29.33 -13.79 13.79
N GLU A 336 -28.16 -13.36 14.27
CA GLU A 336 -27.22 -14.20 15.02
C GLU A 336 -27.61 -14.38 16.50
N GLY A 337 -28.76 -13.81 16.92
CA GLY A 337 -29.33 -14.01 18.24
C GLY A 337 -28.79 -13.08 19.31
N ALA A 338 -28.28 -11.90 18.92
CA ALA A 338 -27.67 -10.97 19.84
C ALA A 338 -28.62 -10.51 20.94
N ASP A 339 -28.10 -10.38 22.17
CA ASP A 339 -28.89 -9.91 23.30
C ASP A 339 -29.44 -8.51 22.98
N LEU A 340 -30.76 -8.38 23.00
CA LEU A 340 -31.48 -7.15 22.70
C LEU A 340 -31.27 -6.07 23.78
N GLY A 341 -30.59 -6.41 24.88
CA GLY A 341 -30.34 -5.52 26.01
C GLY A 341 -31.62 -5.29 26.80
N GLY A 342 -31.73 -5.90 27.97
CA GLY A 342 -32.88 -5.76 28.85
C GLY A 342 -33.02 -4.39 29.51
N VAL A 343 -33.29 -3.32 28.75
CA VAL A 343 -33.64 -2.00 29.30
C VAL A 343 -34.89 -1.43 28.63
N PRO A 344 -35.95 -1.10 29.39
CA PRO A 344 -37.13 -0.43 28.88
C PRO A 344 -36.87 1.08 28.84
N ILE A 345 -36.78 1.64 27.63
CA ILE A 345 -37.03 3.03 27.15
C ILE A 345 -36.00 3.31 26.05
N GLY A 346 -36.45 3.23 24.79
CA GLY A 346 -35.62 3.44 23.59
C GLY A 346 -34.91 2.17 23.13
N THR A 347 -35.67 1.12 22.81
CA THR A 347 -35.12 -0.14 22.29
C THR A 347 -34.32 0.05 20.98
N PRO A 348 -33.32 -0.79 20.71
CA PRO A 348 -32.78 -0.97 19.36
C PRO A 348 -33.87 -1.27 18.33
N LEU A 349 -34.97 -1.91 18.76
CA LEU A 349 -36.17 -2.17 17.97
C LEU A 349 -36.95 -0.90 17.60
N THR A 350 -37.03 0.11 18.48
CA THR A 350 -37.70 1.39 18.19
C THR A 350 -36.85 2.25 17.26
N ILE A 351 -35.52 2.23 17.40
CA ILE A 351 -34.61 2.89 16.44
C ILE A 351 -34.68 2.18 15.08
N ALA A 352 -34.72 0.84 15.07
CA ALA A 352 -34.87 0.06 13.84
C ALA A 352 -36.28 0.14 13.21
N ALA A 353 -37.32 0.47 13.98
CA ALA A 353 -38.69 0.66 13.51
C ALA A 353 -39.00 2.10 13.07
N GLU A 354 -38.16 3.08 13.44
CA GLU A 354 -38.23 4.49 13.00
C GLU A 354 -37.33 4.79 11.78
N MET A 355 -36.50 3.82 11.36
CA MET A 355 -35.67 3.86 10.13
C MET A 355 -36.36 3.13 8.97
#